data_AF-A0A966AUH9-F1
#
_entry.id   AF-A0A966AUH9-F1
#
_cell.length_a   1.000
_cell.length_b   1.000
_cell.length_c   1.000
_cell.angle_alpha   90.00
_cell.angle_beta   90.00
_cell.angle_gamma   90.00
#
_symmetry.space_group_name_H-M   'P 1'
#
loop_
_entity.id
_entity.type
_entity.pdbx_description
1 polymer ?
#
loop_
_entity_poly.entity_id
_entity_poly.type
_entity_poly.pdbx_seq_one_letter_code
_entity_poly.pdbx_strand_id
1 'polypeptide(L)'
;MHLKKIHLAGFKSFADPVQFDFDPGTSAVVGPNGCGKSNVVDAFRWVLGERSAKGLRGSEMLDVIFKGTSKRAAHSRAEVRLLFDNEDGTLPIETAEVEIGRILLRDGTSEYEINRRRCRLKDILAIFADTGIGADGYSVLGQGQVDSFLNANAQERRKIFEEAAGISSFRKQRSETINRLDRSERELTRVTDQLSEIERRIRSLKMQAGKARKFVEDRDRFRHVSTVLAADDVEKLNYEQESLTFRLSWRNTLRELIAEVSTQLDSSVEKVRNDIEVLHRQLEEVRQVETEKRVALQGIEGRRAQMKDQQDQGHIRNEDRQRQLEELVIVEEDYRQRRTEARSRIREAITELRQLRQLLAELKQDHARQLSKQEELDSTIRDLKDQDLGLVFEQSRLRNSMASHEGDLRGQDAIRERRTSEDLENRKQQSEVE
;
A
#
# COMPACT_ATOMS: atom_id res chain seq x y z
N MET A 1 -125.50 -4.11 24.50
CA MET A 1 -124.45 -3.98 25.51
C MET A 1 -124.95 -3.11 26.64
N HIS A 2 -124.91 -3.62 27.87
CA HIS A 2 -125.16 -2.86 29.10
C HIS A 2 -124.26 -3.36 30.23
N LEU A 3 -124.11 -2.58 31.30
CA LEU A 3 -123.41 -3.05 32.51
C LEU A 3 -124.37 -3.93 33.31
N LYS A 4 -124.03 -5.21 33.49
CA LYS A 4 -124.79 -6.17 34.32
C LYS A 4 -124.40 -6.07 35.80
N LYS A 5 -123.09 -6.00 36.10
CA LYS A 5 -122.58 -6.06 37.49
C LYS A 5 -121.36 -5.19 37.73
N ILE A 6 -121.26 -4.64 38.93
CA ILE A 6 -120.02 -4.09 39.49
C ILE A 6 -119.67 -4.88 40.75
N HIS A 7 -118.49 -5.49 40.79
CA HIS A 7 -117.93 -6.11 41.99
C HIS A 7 -116.78 -5.24 42.53
N LEU A 8 -116.78 -4.97 43.84
CA LEU A 8 -115.84 -4.10 44.55
C LEU A 8 -115.27 -4.84 45.76
N ALA A 9 -113.95 -4.87 45.93
CA ALA A 9 -113.31 -5.38 47.14
C ALA A 9 -112.07 -4.54 47.50
N GLY A 10 -111.95 -4.12 48.76
CA GLY A 10 -110.86 -3.24 49.21
C GLY A 10 -110.79 -1.89 48.49
N PHE A 11 -111.86 -1.44 47.82
CA PHE A 11 -111.89 -0.20 47.03
C PHE A 11 -112.51 0.96 47.82
N LYS A 12 -111.70 1.94 48.20
CA LYS A 12 -112.06 3.20 48.90
C LYS A 12 -112.86 3.02 50.19
N SER A 13 -114.19 2.99 50.09
CA SER A 13 -115.15 2.82 51.19
C SER A 13 -115.64 1.37 51.34
N PHE A 14 -115.45 0.56 50.31
CA PHE A 14 -115.87 -0.83 50.25
C PHE A 14 -114.71 -1.73 50.69
N ALA A 15 -114.64 -2.04 51.99
CA ALA A 15 -113.62 -2.93 52.53
C ALA A 15 -113.90 -4.38 52.12
N ASP A 16 -115.07 -4.90 52.52
CA ASP A 16 -115.54 -6.23 52.20
C ASP A 16 -115.94 -6.32 50.71
N PRO A 17 -115.95 -7.52 50.10
CA PRO A 17 -116.52 -7.73 48.79
C PRO A 17 -118.00 -7.32 48.73
N VAL A 18 -118.35 -6.43 47.79
CA VAL A 18 -119.71 -5.97 47.51
C VAL A 18 -119.98 -6.11 46.02
N GLN A 19 -121.16 -6.62 45.68
CA GLN A 19 -121.67 -6.66 44.30
C GLN A 19 -122.87 -5.73 44.18
N PHE A 20 -122.92 -4.98 43.08
CA PHE A 20 -124.10 -4.26 42.62
C PHE A 20 -124.52 -4.88 41.29
N ASP A 21 -125.75 -5.40 41.23
CA ASP A 21 -126.40 -5.87 40.01
C ASP A 21 -127.20 -4.71 39.39
N PHE A 22 -127.22 -4.64 38.06
CA PHE A 22 -127.82 -3.56 37.27
C PHE A 22 -128.70 -4.14 36.17
N ASP A 23 -129.99 -3.80 36.20
CA ASP A 23 -130.94 -4.14 35.14
C ASP A 23 -130.87 -3.16 33.96
N PRO A 24 -131.24 -3.57 32.74
CA PRO A 24 -131.40 -2.66 31.60
C PRO A 24 -132.33 -1.48 31.89
N GLY A 25 -131.90 -0.27 31.54
CA GLY A 25 -132.70 0.96 31.72
C GLY A 25 -132.08 1.92 32.72
N THR A 26 -132.84 2.34 33.73
CA THR A 26 -132.43 3.38 34.69
C THR A 26 -132.24 2.82 36.10
N SER A 27 -130.99 2.74 36.56
CA SER A 27 -130.65 2.39 37.94
C SER A 27 -130.31 3.65 38.75
N ALA A 28 -130.74 3.72 40.01
CA ALA A 28 -130.50 4.87 40.89
C ALA A 28 -129.74 4.47 42.16
N VAL A 29 -128.53 5.02 42.36
CA VAL A 29 -127.72 4.79 43.57
C VAL A 29 -128.01 5.87 44.62
N VAL A 30 -128.87 5.54 45.58
CA VAL A 30 -129.32 6.45 46.65
C VAL A 30 -128.66 6.17 48.00
N GLY A 31 -128.70 7.14 48.91
CA GLY A 31 -128.13 7.02 50.27
C GLY A 31 -127.65 8.36 50.85
N PRO A 32 -127.29 8.42 52.15
CA PRO A 32 -126.84 9.64 52.80
C PRO A 32 -125.48 10.15 52.32
N ASN A 33 -125.10 11.37 52.69
CA ASN A 33 -123.78 11.89 52.35
C ASN A 33 -122.67 11.12 53.09
N GLY A 34 -121.55 10.89 52.41
CA GLY A 34 -120.44 10.08 52.93
C GLY A 34 -120.57 8.55 52.76
N CYS A 35 -121.74 8.00 52.39
CA CYS A 35 -121.93 6.53 52.30
C CYS A 35 -121.28 5.85 51.06
N GLY A 36 -120.39 6.54 50.34
CA GLY A 36 -119.65 5.94 49.23
C GLY A 36 -120.35 5.90 47.85
N LYS A 37 -121.55 6.48 47.69
CA LYS A 37 -122.31 6.49 46.40
C LYS A 37 -121.43 6.79 45.19
N SER A 38 -120.73 7.92 45.23
CA SER A 38 -119.88 8.40 44.13
C SER A 38 -118.61 7.56 43.94
N ASN A 39 -118.21 6.75 44.92
CA ASN A 39 -117.08 5.82 44.76
C ASN A 39 -117.44 4.66 43.81
N VAL A 40 -118.73 4.36 43.61
CA VAL A 40 -119.18 3.40 42.57
C VAL A 40 -118.86 3.94 41.17
N VAL A 41 -119.07 5.24 40.94
CA VAL A 41 -118.72 5.92 39.68
C VAL A 41 -117.20 6.00 39.50
N ASP A 42 -116.45 6.30 40.56
CA ASP A 42 -114.98 6.27 40.51
C ASP A 42 -114.45 4.86 40.18
N ALA A 43 -115.06 3.81 40.74
CA ALA A 43 -114.68 2.42 40.47
C ALA A 43 -114.87 2.05 38.99
N PHE A 44 -116.00 2.46 38.40
CA PHE A 44 -116.28 2.29 36.97
C PHE A 44 -115.22 2.96 36.09
N ARG A 45 -114.93 4.25 36.33
CA ARG A 45 -113.88 5.01 35.63
C ARG A 45 -112.49 4.40 35.77
N TRP A 46 -112.19 3.92 36.97
CA TRP A 46 -110.88 3.35 37.28
C TRP A 46 -110.60 2.07 36.50
N VAL A 47 -111.58 1.18 36.34
CA VAL A 47 -111.44 -0.01 35.48
C VAL A 47 -111.34 0.38 34.00
N LEU A 48 -112.13 1.35 33.55
CA LEU A 48 -112.12 1.86 32.17
C LEU A 48 -110.87 2.70 31.82
N GLY A 49 -109.89 2.78 32.70
CA GLY A 49 -108.55 3.26 32.37
C GLY A 49 -108.15 4.62 32.91
N GLU A 50 -108.95 5.22 33.81
CA GLU A 50 -108.58 6.48 34.46
C GLU A 50 -107.24 6.32 35.21
N ARG A 51 -106.32 7.25 34.93
CA ARG A 51 -104.94 7.28 35.45
C ARG A 51 -104.71 8.41 36.43
N SER A 52 -105.57 9.42 36.42
CA SER A 52 -105.51 10.59 37.29
C SER A 52 -106.09 10.25 38.66
N ALA A 53 -105.24 10.23 39.69
CA ALA A 53 -105.69 10.14 41.08
C ALA A 53 -106.71 11.26 41.40
N LYS A 54 -106.47 12.47 40.88
CA LYS A 54 -107.37 13.63 41.00
C LYS A 54 -108.71 13.41 40.29
N GLY A 55 -108.71 12.78 39.11
CA GLY A 55 -109.94 12.39 38.39
C GLY A 55 -110.80 11.39 39.17
N LEU A 56 -110.14 10.60 40.03
CA LEU A 56 -110.75 9.69 41.00
C LEU A 56 -110.85 10.30 42.40
N ARG A 57 -110.75 11.62 42.57
CA ARG A 57 -110.94 12.31 43.87
C ARG A 57 -110.04 11.77 45.00
N GLY A 58 -108.83 11.34 44.64
CA GLY A 58 -107.72 11.02 45.55
C GLY A 58 -106.52 11.95 45.29
N SER A 59 -105.56 11.93 46.22
CA SER A 59 -104.25 12.59 46.07
C SER A 59 -103.28 11.73 45.26
N GLU A 60 -103.21 10.43 45.57
CA GLU A 60 -102.32 9.46 44.94
C GLU A 60 -103.11 8.26 44.40
N MET A 61 -102.54 7.50 43.46
CA MET A 61 -103.24 6.34 42.90
C MET A 61 -103.51 5.25 43.96
N LEU A 62 -102.65 5.14 44.99
CA LEU A 62 -102.83 4.22 46.11
C LEU A 62 -104.04 4.56 46.99
N ASP A 63 -104.61 5.77 46.89
CA ASP A 63 -105.79 6.19 47.67
C ASP A 63 -107.08 5.44 47.30
N VAL A 64 -107.08 4.66 46.21
CA VAL A 64 -108.19 3.76 45.90
C VAL A 64 -108.21 2.51 46.79
N ILE A 65 -107.12 2.18 47.49
CA ILE A 65 -107.07 1.07 48.43
C ILE A 65 -107.70 1.48 49.77
N PHE A 66 -108.58 0.64 50.32
CA PHE A 66 -109.25 0.87 51.60
C PHE A 66 -108.21 1.06 52.73
N LYS A 67 -108.12 2.30 53.24
CA LYS A 67 -107.11 2.75 54.21
C LYS A 67 -107.32 2.28 55.64
N GLY A 68 -108.37 1.51 55.92
CA GLY A 68 -108.72 1.08 57.27
C GLY A 68 -109.68 2.04 57.98
N THR A 69 -110.27 1.56 59.07
CA THR A 69 -111.05 2.35 60.04
C THR A 69 -110.76 1.82 61.44
N SER A 70 -111.23 2.49 62.50
CA SER A 70 -111.08 2.02 63.89
C SER A 70 -111.65 0.61 64.15
N LYS A 71 -112.51 0.09 63.26
CA LYS A 71 -113.10 -1.26 63.36
C LYS A 71 -112.58 -2.26 62.31
N ARG A 72 -111.77 -1.83 61.33
CA ARG A 72 -111.38 -2.66 60.17
C ARG A 72 -109.96 -2.35 59.72
N ALA A 73 -109.13 -3.38 59.56
CA ALA A 73 -107.79 -3.24 59.04
C ALA A 73 -107.77 -2.70 57.61
N ALA A 74 -106.68 -2.03 57.23
CA ALA A 74 -106.47 -1.53 55.88
C ALA A 74 -106.11 -2.67 54.92
N HIS A 75 -106.70 -2.72 53.73
CA HIS A 75 -106.46 -3.80 52.77
C HIS A 75 -105.11 -3.66 52.06
N SER A 76 -104.55 -4.79 51.60
CA SER A 76 -103.31 -4.84 50.80
C SER A 76 -103.51 -4.61 49.30
N ARG A 77 -104.77 -4.66 48.84
CA ARG A 77 -105.16 -4.45 47.44
C ARG A 77 -106.53 -3.78 47.32
N ALA A 78 -106.77 -3.11 46.20
CA ALA A 78 -108.09 -2.78 45.69
C ALA A 78 -108.38 -3.62 44.45
N GLU A 79 -109.61 -4.09 44.30
CA GLU A 79 -110.08 -4.89 43.19
C GLU A 79 -111.46 -4.41 42.77
N VAL A 80 -111.62 -4.13 41.48
CA VAL A 80 -112.91 -3.79 40.86
C VAL A 80 -113.07 -4.63 39.60
N ARG A 81 -114.25 -5.22 39.42
CA ARG A 81 -114.65 -5.92 38.18
C ARG A 81 -115.96 -5.36 37.67
N LEU A 82 -116.05 -5.17 36.36
CA LEU A 82 -117.24 -4.75 35.63
C LEU A 82 -117.66 -5.92 34.73
N LEU A 83 -118.88 -6.42 34.88
CA LEU A 83 -119.46 -7.42 33.97
C LEU A 83 -120.39 -6.71 33.00
N PHE A 84 -120.05 -6.73 31.72
CA PHE A 84 -120.88 -6.21 30.64
C PHE A 84 -121.61 -7.35 29.94
N ASP A 85 -122.87 -7.10 29.63
CA ASP A 85 -123.62 -7.83 28.62
C ASP A 85 -123.14 -7.43 27.23
N ASN A 86 -122.93 -8.41 26.34
CA ASN A 86 -122.39 -8.24 24.99
C ASN A 86 -123.11 -9.15 23.97
N GLU A 87 -124.39 -9.49 24.21
CA GLU A 87 -125.18 -10.32 23.27
C GLU A 87 -125.36 -9.67 21.89
N ASP A 88 -125.25 -8.34 21.81
CA ASP A 88 -125.29 -7.56 20.57
C ASP A 88 -123.93 -7.46 19.85
N GLY A 89 -122.85 -7.99 20.42
CA GLY A 89 -121.51 -7.97 19.82
C GLY A 89 -120.88 -6.58 19.69
N THR A 90 -121.35 -5.60 20.45
CA THR A 90 -120.83 -4.21 20.41
C THR A 90 -119.36 -4.13 20.86
N LEU A 91 -118.93 -4.99 21.79
CA LEU A 91 -117.53 -5.17 22.14
C LEU A 91 -116.89 -6.22 21.22
N PRO A 92 -115.66 -6.01 20.71
CA PRO A 92 -114.97 -6.93 19.80
C PRO A 92 -114.41 -8.18 20.51
N ILE A 93 -115.29 -8.93 21.20
CA ILE A 93 -115.01 -10.15 21.95
C ILE A 93 -116.17 -11.12 21.70
N GLU A 94 -115.87 -12.36 21.35
CA GLU A 94 -116.84 -13.40 20.96
C GLU A 94 -117.71 -13.94 22.13
N THR A 95 -117.61 -13.38 23.34
CA THR A 95 -118.35 -13.82 24.52
C THR A 95 -119.55 -12.94 24.79
N ALA A 96 -120.71 -13.57 25.05
CA ALA A 96 -121.97 -12.89 25.38
C ALA A 96 -121.91 -12.08 26.69
N GLU A 97 -120.97 -12.40 27.58
CA GLU A 97 -120.62 -11.56 28.72
C GLU A 97 -119.11 -11.25 28.71
N VAL A 98 -118.75 -10.05 29.15
CA VAL A 98 -117.36 -9.57 29.20
C VAL A 98 -117.07 -9.03 30.62
N GLU A 99 -116.25 -9.75 31.39
CA GLU A 99 -115.75 -9.32 32.70
C GLU A 99 -114.45 -8.54 32.52
N ILE A 100 -114.40 -7.26 32.93
CA ILE A 100 -113.19 -6.44 32.89
C ILE A 100 -112.78 -6.10 34.31
N GLY A 101 -111.57 -6.47 34.67
CA GLY A 101 -111.01 -6.32 36.01
C GLY A 101 -109.85 -5.32 36.06
N ARG A 102 -109.76 -4.59 37.17
CA ARG A 102 -108.53 -3.90 37.57
C ARG A 102 -108.21 -4.21 39.03
N ILE A 103 -106.97 -4.59 39.29
CA ILE A 103 -106.44 -4.87 40.62
C ILE A 103 -105.25 -3.95 40.85
N LEU A 104 -105.16 -3.31 42.01
CA LEU A 104 -103.99 -2.52 42.42
C LEU A 104 -103.49 -2.99 43.77
N LEU A 105 -102.22 -3.35 43.80
CA LEU A 105 -101.48 -3.77 44.97
C LEU A 105 -100.78 -2.56 45.63
N ARG A 106 -100.46 -2.67 46.93
CA ARG A 106 -99.78 -1.59 47.70
C ARG A 106 -98.37 -1.22 47.23
N ASP A 107 -97.72 -2.08 46.46
CA ASP A 107 -96.44 -1.81 45.79
C ASP A 107 -96.58 -0.88 44.57
N GLY A 108 -97.82 -0.53 44.19
CA GLY A 108 -98.13 0.26 43.00
C GLY A 108 -98.41 -0.58 41.74
N THR A 109 -98.29 -1.90 41.81
CA THR A 109 -98.55 -2.80 40.67
C THR A 109 -100.04 -2.80 40.35
N SER A 110 -100.38 -2.29 39.16
CA SER A 110 -101.75 -2.30 38.61
C SER A 110 -101.89 -3.39 37.56
N GLU A 111 -102.66 -4.43 37.87
CA GLU A 111 -103.00 -5.51 36.96
C GLU A 111 -104.36 -5.23 36.28
N TYR A 112 -104.48 -5.63 35.02
CA TYR A 112 -105.67 -5.43 34.19
C TYR A 112 -106.08 -6.78 33.61
N GLU A 113 -107.39 -7.09 33.64
CA GLU A 113 -107.94 -8.37 33.21
C GLU A 113 -109.12 -8.19 32.26
N ILE A 114 -109.22 -9.07 31.26
CA ILE A 114 -110.40 -9.26 30.41
C ILE A 114 -110.75 -10.75 30.49
N ASN A 115 -111.98 -11.08 30.89
CA ASN A 115 -112.43 -12.45 31.16
C ASN A 115 -111.42 -13.25 32.01
N ARG A 116 -110.90 -12.61 33.08
CA ARG A 116 -109.87 -13.14 34.01
C ARG A 116 -108.53 -13.50 33.39
N ARG A 117 -108.25 -13.00 32.18
CA ARG A 117 -106.95 -13.10 31.52
C ARG A 117 -106.22 -11.77 31.60
N ARG A 118 -104.98 -11.79 32.08
CA ARG A 118 -104.13 -10.59 32.17
C ARG A 118 -103.93 -9.96 30.80
N CYS A 119 -104.10 -8.64 30.73
CA CYS A 119 -103.98 -7.82 29.53
C CYS A 119 -103.24 -6.51 29.83
N ARG A 120 -103.02 -5.69 28.82
CA ARG A 120 -102.49 -4.33 28.97
C ARG A 120 -103.66 -3.35 29.02
N LEU A 121 -103.48 -2.22 29.70
CA LEU A 121 -104.45 -1.13 29.65
C LEU A 121 -104.73 -0.64 28.20
N LYS A 122 -103.77 -0.75 27.27
CA LYS A 122 -104.02 -0.44 25.85
C LYS A 122 -105.10 -1.34 25.24
N ASP A 123 -105.22 -2.58 25.70
CA ASP A 123 -106.12 -3.58 25.15
C ASP A 123 -107.56 -3.30 25.63
N ILE A 124 -107.74 -2.98 26.93
CA ILE A 124 -109.03 -2.50 27.47
C ILE A 124 -109.47 -1.21 26.77
N LEU A 125 -108.56 -0.24 26.59
CA LEU A 125 -108.88 1.01 25.88
C LEU A 125 -109.18 0.78 24.38
N ALA A 126 -108.68 -0.29 23.76
CA ALA A 126 -108.99 -0.62 22.38
C ALA A 126 -110.39 -1.25 22.24
N ILE A 127 -110.80 -2.10 23.18
CA ILE A 127 -112.12 -2.75 23.21
C ILE A 127 -113.26 -1.73 23.22
N PHE A 128 -113.10 -0.64 23.97
CA PHE A 128 -114.14 0.40 24.07
C PHE A 128 -113.94 1.60 23.12
N ALA A 129 -112.86 1.65 22.33
CA ALA A 129 -112.50 2.83 21.54
C ALA A 129 -113.63 3.35 20.63
N ASP A 130 -114.41 2.44 20.06
CA ASP A 130 -115.49 2.76 19.12
C ASP A 130 -116.88 2.80 19.80
N THR A 131 -116.94 2.63 21.13
CA THR A 131 -118.20 2.59 21.92
C THR A 131 -118.58 3.90 22.60
N GLY A 132 -117.66 4.88 22.67
CA GLY A 132 -117.83 6.10 23.48
C GLY A 132 -117.77 5.88 25.00
N ILE A 133 -117.49 4.66 25.45
CA ILE A 133 -117.26 4.32 26.87
C ILE A 133 -115.76 4.35 27.15
N GLY A 134 -115.32 5.03 28.22
CA GLY A 134 -113.90 5.13 28.53
C GLY A 134 -113.59 6.14 29.63
N ALA A 135 -112.31 6.21 30.03
CA ALA A 135 -111.84 7.16 31.03
C ALA A 135 -112.08 8.64 30.65
N ASP A 136 -111.81 8.97 29.38
CA ASP A 136 -112.03 10.31 28.80
C ASP A 136 -113.41 10.43 28.11
N GLY A 137 -114.17 9.33 28.02
CA GLY A 137 -115.40 9.23 27.23
C GLY A 137 -116.57 10.03 27.81
N TYR A 138 -117.38 10.62 26.93
CA TYR A 138 -118.53 11.47 27.28
C TYR A 138 -119.64 10.74 28.07
N SER A 139 -119.64 9.40 28.08
CA SER A 139 -120.67 8.56 28.70
C SER A 139 -120.68 8.59 30.23
N VAL A 140 -119.61 9.03 30.89
CA VAL A 140 -119.57 9.14 32.36
C VAL A 140 -119.43 10.60 32.75
N LEU A 141 -120.50 11.23 33.25
CA LEU A 141 -120.45 12.60 33.76
C LEU A 141 -120.13 12.63 35.27
N GLY A 142 -119.00 13.24 35.61
CA GLY A 142 -118.50 13.40 36.97
C GLY A 142 -118.87 14.75 37.58
N GLN A 143 -118.72 14.86 38.90
CA GLN A 143 -118.94 16.11 39.63
C GLN A 143 -118.02 17.22 39.07
N GLY A 144 -118.60 18.35 38.65
CA GLY A 144 -117.87 19.48 38.04
C GLY A 144 -117.51 19.33 36.56
N GLN A 145 -117.74 18.18 35.92
CA GLN A 145 -117.47 18.03 34.49
C GLN A 145 -118.50 18.74 33.60
N VAL A 146 -119.73 18.95 34.09
CA VAL A 146 -120.73 19.76 33.38
C VAL A 146 -120.24 21.21 33.22
N ASP A 147 -119.71 21.80 34.30
CA ASP A 147 -119.11 23.14 34.26
C ASP A 147 -117.85 23.17 33.38
N SER A 148 -117.03 22.12 33.43
CA SER A 148 -115.86 21.98 32.55
C SER A 148 -116.25 21.89 31.06
N PHE A 149 -117.38 21.25 30.73
CA PHE A 149 -117.87 21.15 29.36
C PHE A 149 -118.37 22.50 28.84
N LEU A 150 -119.11 23.23 29.66
CA LEU A 150 -119.62 24.57 29.32
C LEU A 150 -118.48 25.60 29.13
N ASN A 151 -117.42 25.50 29.93
CA ASN A 151 -116.26 26.40 29.87
C ASN A 151 -115.15 25.94 28.89
N ALA A 152 -115.27 24.77 28.26
CA ALA A 152 -114.24 24.22 27.39
C ALA A 152 -113.94 25.13 26.17
N ASN A 153 -112.66 25.24 25.80
CA ASN A 153 -112.28 26.03 24.62
C ASN A 153 -112.69 25.35 23.30
N ALA A 154 -112.54 26.05 22.18
CA ALA A 154 -112.96 25.53 20.86
C ALA A 154 -112.22 24.25 20.44
N GLN A 155 -110.97 24.05 20.87
CA GLN A 155 -110.19 22.85 20.56
C GLN A 155 -110.59 21.66 21.44
N GLU A 156 -110.89 21.90 22.72
CA GLU A 156 -111.41 20.89 23.66
C GLU A 156 -112.79 20.41 23.24
N ARG A 157 -113.74 21.33 22.98
CA ARG A 157 -115.07 20.96 22.45
C ARG A 157 -114.97 20.19 21.14
N ARG A 158 -114.07 20.59 20.24
CA ARG A 158 -113.81 19.85 19.00
C ARG A 158 -113.37 18.40 19.26
N LYS A 159 -112.49 18.12 20.23
CA LYS A 159 -112.09 16.74 20.56
C LYS A 159 -113.31 15.90 20.98
N ILE A 160 -114.19 16.46 21.81
CA ILE A 160 -115.40 15.76 22.28
C ILE A 160 -116.34 15.45 21.10
N PHE A 161 -116.51 16.39 20.15
CA PHE A 161 -117.27 16.12 18.93
C PHE A 161 -116.58 15.10 17.99
N GLU A 162 -115.25 15.12 17.88
CA GLU A 162 -114.50 14.13 17.08
C GLU A 162 -114.57 12.71 17.68
N GLU A 163 -114.69 12.61 19.01
CA GLU A 163 -114.90 11.35 19.73
C GLU A 163 -116.34 10.85 19.61
N ALA A 164 -117.34 11.73 19.80
CA ALA A 164 -118.75 11.40 19.59
C ALA A 164 -119.06 11.04 18.11
N ALA A 165 -118.27 11.54 17.16
CA ALA A 165 -118.37 11.17 15.74
C ALA A 165 -117.55 9.92 15.35
N GLY A 166 -116.85 9.27 16.30
CA GLY A 166 -116.07 8.05 16.05
C GLY A 166 -114.81 8.22 15.19
N ILE A 167 -114.40 9.46 14.86
CA ILE A 167 -113.26 9.71 13.95
C ILE A 167 -111.90 9.81 14.67
N SER A 168 -111.89 9.77 16.01
CA SER A 168 -110.69 9.81 16.85
C SER A 168 -109.73 8.65 16.56
N SER A 169 -110.26 7.43 16.39
CA SER A 169 -109.51 6.21 16.08
C SER A 169 -108.74 6.32 14.75
N PHE A 170 -109.45 6.68 13.67
CA PHE A 170 -108.87 6.92 12.34
C PHE A 170 -107.80 8.02 12.35
N ARG A 171 -108.04 9.12 13.07
CA ARG A 171 -107.07 10.23 13.19
C ARG A 171 -105.78 9.77 13.87
N LYS A 172 -105.89 8.97 14.92
CA LYS A 172 -104.75 8.38 15.63
C LYS A 172 -103.98 7.40 14.75
N GLN A 173 -104.67 6.49 14.08
CA GLN A 173 -104.05 5.53 13.16
C GLN A 173 -103.32 6.24 12.01
N ARG A 174 -103.93 7.26 11.40
CA ARG A 174 -103.27 8.11 10.38
C ARG A 174 -101.99 8.75 10.91
N SER A 175 -102.01 9.31 12.13
CA SER A 175 -100.82 9.91 12.74
C SER A 175 -99.73 8.87 13.03
N GLU A 176 -100.08 7.69 13.55
CA GLU A 176 -99.13 6.60 13.75
C GLU A 176 -98.52 6.12 12.44
N THR A 177 -99.30 6.03 11.36
CA THR A 177 -98.83 5.61 10.02
C THR A 177 -97.89 6.63 9.38
N ILE A 178 -98.20 7.93 9.46
CA ILE A 178 -97.31 9.01 8.97
C ILE A 178 -95.96 8.94 9.70
N ASN A 179 -95.97 8.84 11.03
CA ASN A 179 -94.74 8.72 11.82
C ASN A 179 -93.90 7.46 11.48
N ARG A 180 -94.54 6.38 11.02
CA ARG A 180 -93.82 5.18 10.51
C ARG A 180 -93.22 5.43 9.13
N LEU A 181 -93.95 6.09 8.23
CA LEU A 181 -93.48 6.43 6.88
C LEU A 181 -92.23 7.33 6.94
N ASP A 182 -92.33 8.45 7.68
CA ASP A 182 -91.21 9.37 7.95
C ASP A 182 -89.94 8.65 8.44
N ARG A 183 -90.12 7.62 9.29
CA ARG A 183 -89.02 6.82 9.81
C ARG A 183 -88.43 5.93 8.72
N SER A 184 -89.26 5.24 7.95
CA SER A 184 -88.82 4.37 6.85
C SER A 184 -88.09 5.15 5.74
N GLU A 185 -88.52 6.37 5.42
CA GLU A 185 -87.82 7.22 4.44
C GLU A 185 -86.41 7.63 4.90
N ARG A 186 -86.25 7.95 6.18
CA ARG A 186 -84.93 8.24 6.79
C ARG A 186 -84.02 7.00 6.81
N GLU A 187 -84.58 5.84 7.13
CA GLU A 187 -83.86 4.55 7.09
C GLU A 187 -83.44 4.20 5.64
N LEU A 188 -84.31 4.39 4.64
CA LEU A 188 -84.01 4.16 3.22
C LEU A 188 -82.91 5.10 2.69
N THR A 189 -82.96 6.38 3.07
CA THR A 189 -81.93 7.38 2.70
C THR A 189 -80.56 6.91 3.18
N ARG A 190 -80.46 6.51 4.46
CA ARG A 190 -79.21 6.00 5.05
C ARG A 190 -78.69 4.74 4.35
N VAL A 191 -79.57 3.80 3.97
CA VAL A 191 -79.19 2.59 3.23
C VAL A 191 -78.64 2.95 1.84
N THR A 192 -79.24 3.95 1.18
CA THR A 192 -78.80 4.44 -0.13
C THR A 192 -77.40 5.07 -0.06
N ASP A 193 -77.14 5.88 0.97
CA ASP A 193 -75.81 6.46 1.22
C ASP A 193 -74.74 5.36 1.43
N GLN A 194 -75.04 4.37 2.28
CA GLN A 194 -74.16 3.23 2.54
C GLN A 194 -73.89 2.39 1.28
N LEU A 195 -74.91 2.16 0.44
CA LEU A 195 -74.73 1.48 -0.84
C LEU A 195 -73.77 2.24 -1.76
N SER A 196 -73.92 3.57 -1.85
CA SER A 196 -73.04 4.43 -2.65
C SER A 196 -71.58 4.40 -2.17
N GLU A 197 -71.37 4.27 -0.86
CA GLU A 197 -70.02 4.13 -0.28
C GLU A 197 -69.41 2.75 -0.60
N ILE A 198 -70.19 1.68 -0.46
CA ILE A 198 -69.78 0.31 -0.80
C ILE A 198 -69.39 0.22 -2.28
N GLU A 199 -70.18 0.81 -3.18
CA GLU A 199 -69.83 0.86 -4.60
C GLU A 199 -68.50 1.60 -4.87
N ARG A 200 -68.26 2.73 -4.19
CA ARG A 200 -66.98 3.45 -4.30
C ARG A 200 -65.81 2.58 -3.83
N ARG A 201 -65.98 1.85 -2.73
CA ARG A 201 -64.99 0.87 -2.23
C ARG A 201 -64.76 -0.25 -3.25
N ILE A 202 -65.81 -0.83 -3.84
CA ILE A 202 -65.71 -1.87 -4.89
C ILE A 202 -64.94 -1.36 -6.10
N ARG A 203 -65.21 -0.14 -6.59
CA ARG A 203 -64.47 0.46 -7.71
C ARG A 203 -62.98 0.61 -7.41
N SER A 204 -62.64 1.09 -6.20
CA SER A 204 -61.24 1.19 -5.74
C SER A 204 -60.55 -0.18 -5.66
N LEU A 205 -61.19 -1.17 -5.02
CA LEU A 205 -60.68 -2.53 -4.90
C LEU A 205 -60.46 -3.19 -6.27
N LYS A 206 -61.35 -2.96 -7.24
CA LYS A 206 -61.19 -3.44 -8.62
C LYS A 206 -59.96 -2.85 -9.30
N MET A 207 -59.67 -1.56 -9.09
CA MET A 207 -58.42 -0.95 -9.59
C MET A 207 -57.18 -1.50 -8.90
N GLN A 208 -57.22 -1.70 -7.58
CA GLN A 208 -56.10 -2.29 -6.82
C GLN A 208 -55.81 -3.73 -7.26
N ALA A 209 -56.85 -4.57 -7.42
CA ALA A 209 -56.72 -5.93 -7.95
C ALA A 209 -56.16 -5.94 -9.38
N GLY A 210 -56.58 -5.00 -10.23
CA GLY A 210 -56.01 -4.84 -11.57
C GLY A 210 -54.51 -4.49 -11.57
N LYS A 211 -54.08 -3.59 -10.69
CA LYS A 211 -52.64 -3.28 -10.49
C LYS A 211 -51.87 -4.48 -9.96
N ALA A 212 -52.43 -5.21 -8.99
CA ALA A 212 -51.78 -6.38 -8.40
C ALA A 212 -51.59 -7.52 -9.42
N ARG A 213 -52.58 -7.77 -10.30
CA ARG A 213 -52.45 -8.75 -11.39
C ARG A 213 -51.34 -8.38 -12.37
N LYS A 214 -51.32 -7.13 -12.85
CA LYS A 214 -50.24 -6.63 -13.71
C LYS A 214 -48.87 -6.76 -13.06
N PHE A 215 -48.74 -6.40 -11.78
CA PHE A 215 -47.48 -6.56 -11.06
C PHE A 215 -47.00 -8.02 -11.02
N VAL A 216 -47.91 -9.00 -10.86
CA VAL A 216 -47.54 -10.43 -10.92
C VAL A 216 -47.08 -10.82 -12.32
N GLU A 217 -47.81 -10.44 -13.36
CA GLU A 217 -47.45 -10.67 -14.77
C GLU A 217 -46.08 -10.05 -15.11
N ASP A 218 -45.87 -8.78 -14.76
CA ASP A 218 -44.63 -8.03 -15.01
C ASP A 218 -43.46 -8.61 -14.20
N ARG A 219 -43.67 -9.01 -12.93
CA ARG A 219 -42.65 -9.66 -12.09
C ARG A 219 -42.23 -10.99 -12.66
N ASP A 220 -43.16 -11.81 -13.11
CA ASP A 220 -42.88 -13.16 -13.61
C ASP A 220 -42.21 -13.08 -14.99
N ARG A 221 -42.61 -12.12 -15.83
CA ARG A 221 -41.89 -11.77 -17.07
C ARG A 221 -40.48 -11.25 -16.81
N PHE A 222 -40.32 -10.33 -15.86
CA PHE A 222 -39.00 -9.80 -15.46
C PHE A 222 -38.09 -10.92 -14.96
N ARG A 223 -38.61 -11.82 -14.10
CA ARG A 223 -37.86 -12.98 -13.60
C ARG A 223 -37.42 -13.89 -14.74
N HIS A 224 -38.30 -14.22 -15.68
CA HIS A 224 -37.96 -15.04 -16.84
C HIS A 224 -36.84 -14.40 -17.69
N VAL A 225 -36.99 -13.13 -18.07
CA VAL A 225 -35.97 -12.40 -18.86
C VAL A 225 -34.64 -12.29 -18.10
N SER A 226 -34.68 -12.04 -16.79
CA SER A 226 -33.48 -11.92 -15.96
C SER A 226 -32.74 -13.25 -15.83
N THR A 227 -33.45 -14.37 -15.71
CA THR A 227 -32.84 -15.71 -15.70
C THR A 227 -32.21 -16.04 -17.06
N VAL A 228 -32.84 -15.66 -18.18
CA VAL A 228 -32.27 -15.87 -19.53
C VAL A 228 -31.00 -15.03 -19.72
N LEU A 229 -31.03 -13.74 -19.34
CA LEU A 229 -29.86 -12.86 -19.42
C LEU A 229 -28.70 -13.37 -18.54
N ALA A 230 -28.99 -13.78 -17.31
CA ALA A 230 -27.98 -14.34 -16.41
C ALA A 230 -27.38 -15.65 -16.94
N ALA A 231 -28.12 -16.46 -17.71
CA ALA A 231 -27.60 -17.65 -18.36
C ALA A 231 -26.65 -17.31 -19.52
N ASP A 232 -27.02 -16.34 -20.36
CA ASP A 232 -26.20 -15.81 -21.46
C ASP A 232 -24.89 -15.16 -20.93
N ASP A 233 -24.95 -14.41 -19.83
CA ASP A 233 -23.75 -13.87 -19.18
C ASP A 233 -22.85 -14.96 -18.59
N VAL A 234 -23.40 -16.03 -18.01
CA VAL A 234 -22.63 -17.20 -17.56
C VAL A 234 -21.99 -17.95 -18.73
N GLU A 235 -22.69 -18.10 -19.85
CA GLU A 235 -22.15 -18.74 -21.06
C GLU A 235 -20.96 -17.95 -21.64
N LYS A 236 -21.06 -16.62 -21.72
CA LYS A 236 -19.95 -15.74 -22.11
C LYS A 236 -18.75 -15.85 -21.17
N LEU A 237 -19.00 -15.82 -19.85
CA LEU A 237 -17.92 -15.94 -18.85
C LEU A 237 -17.24 -17.31 -18.91
N ASN A 238 -17.98 -18.39 -19.18
CA ASN A 238 -17.39 -19.72 -19.41
C ASN A 238 -16.50 -19.72 -20.67
N TYR A 239 -16.96 -19.11 -21.77
CA TYR A 239 -16.15 -19.00 -23.01
C TYR A 239 -14.88 -18.16 -22.80
N GLU A 240 -14.97 -17.05 -22.06
CA GLU A 240 -13.80 -16.25 -21.67
C GLU A 240 -12.86 -17.03 -20.76
N GLN A 241 -13.39 -17.82 -19.82
CA GLN A 241 -12.61 -18.69 -18.95
C GLN A 241 -11.87 -19.76 -19.76
N GLU A 242 -12.55 -20.47 -20.67
CA GLU A 242 -11.91 -21.47 -21.54
C GLU A 242 -10.80 -20.85 -22.40
N SER A 243 -11.06 -19.68 -23.00
CA SER A 243 -10.07 -18.91 -23.77
C SER A 243 -8.86 -18.47 -22.91
N LEU A 244 -9.08 -18.07 -21.66
CA LEU A 244 -8.01 -17.74 -20.72
C LEU A 244 -7.23 -18.99 -20.29
N THR A 245 -7.91 -20.10 -20.00
CA THR A 245 -7.29 -21.37 -19.62
C THR A 245 -6.43 -21.92 -20.76
N PHE A 246 -6.91 -21.87 -22.01
CA PHE A 246 -6.13 -22.26 -23.18
C PHE A 246 -4.91 -21.35 -23.40
N ARG A 247 -5.05 -20.02 -23.24
CA ARG A 247 -3.91 -19.10 -23.31
C ARG A 247 -2.89 -19.34 -22.19
N LEU A 248 -3.35 -19.71 -20.99
CA LEU A 248 -2.49 -20.05 -19.86
C LEU A 248 -1.74 -21.36 -20.08
N SER A 249 -2.40 -22.42 -20.57
CA SER A 249 -1.73 -23.68 -20.89
C SER A 249 -0.69 -23.49 -21.99
N TRP A 250 -1.04 -22.81 -23.09
CA TRP A 250 -0.12 -22.48 -24.18
C TRP A 250 1.11 -21.70 -23.70
N ARG A 251 0.90 -20.68 -22.86
CA ARG A 251 2.01 -19.91 -22.25
C ARG A 251 2.89 -20.77 -21.35
N ASN A 252 2.32 -21.74 -20.63
CA ASN A 252 3.09 -22.64 -19.77
C ASN A 252 3.93 -23.62 -20.62
N THR A 253 3.37 -24.21 -21.68
CA THR A 253 4.11 -25.04 -22.64
C THR A 253 5.25 -24.26 -23.31
N LEU A 254 5.03 -23.00 -23.70
CA LEU A 254 6.10 -22.13 -24.22
C LEU A 254 7.20 -21.86 -23.17
N ARG A 255 6.86 -21.72 -21.89
CA ARG A 255 7.85 -21.56 -20.81
C ARG A 255 8.67 -22.83 -20.59
N GLU A 256 8.05 -24.00 -20.65
CA GLU A 256 8.73 -25.30 -20.57
C GLU A 256 9.71 -25.46 -21.73
N LEU A 257 9.28 -25.18 -22.97
CA LEU A 257 10.13 -25.21 -24.15
C LEU A 257 11.31 -24.23 -24.04
N ILE A 258 11.08 -23.00 -23.57
CA ILE A 258 12.13 -22.00 -23.36
C ILE A 258 13.12 -22.47 -22.26
N ALA A 259 12.64 -23.09 -21.18
CA ALA A 259 13.50 -23.63 -20.13
C ALA A 259 14.35 -24.81 -20.65
N GLU A 260 13.78 -25.69 -21.48
CA GLU A 260 14.51 -26.78 -22.13
C GLU A 260 15.61 -26.23 -23.07
N VAL A 261 15.27 -25.30 -23.97
CA VAL A 261 16.26 -24.65 -24.85
C VAL A 261 17.33 -23.91 -24.06
N SER A 262 16.97 -23.24 -22.95
CA SER A 262 17.93 -22.53 -22.10
C SER A 262 18.91 -23.49 -21.43
N THR A 263 18.42 -24.61 -20.86
CA THR A 263 19.30 -25.62 -20.24
C THR A 263 20.18 -26.35 -21.25
N GLN A 264 19.67 -26.60 -22.47
CA GLN A 264 20.50 -27.10 -23.58
C GLN A 264 21.59 -26.09 -23.97
N LEU A 265 21.26 -24.80 -24.05
CA LEU A 265 22.21 -23.73 -24.37
C LEU A 265 23.27 -23.57 -23.27
N ASP A 266 22.88 -23.53 -22.00
CA ASP A 266 23.80 -23.48 -20.85
C ASP A 266 24.77 -24.67 -20.86
N SER A 267 24.26 -25.89 -21.12
CA SER A 267 25.11 -27.09 -21.24
C SER A 267 26.10 -27.01 -22.41
N SER A 268 25.75 -26.28 -23.48
CA SER A 268 26.60 -26.07 -24.65
C SER A 268 27.65 -24.99 -24.40
N VAL A 269 27.28 -23.90 -23.71
CA VAL A 269 28.21 -22.87 -23.22
C VAL A 269 29.23 -23.48 -22.26
N GLU A 270 28.80 -24.35 -21.35
CA GLU A 270 29.69 -24.99 -20.38
C GLU A 270 30.66 -25.98 -21.04
N LYS A 271 30.24 -26.71 -22.09
CA LYS A 271 31.16 -27.49 -22.94
C LYS A 271 32.22 -26.60 -23.58
N VAL A 272 31.81 -25.50 -24.23
CA VAL A 272 32.74 -24.56 -24.87
C VAL A 272 33.69 -23.92 -23.85
N ARG A 273 33.25 -23.63 -22.63
CA ARG A 273 34.13 -23.17 -21.53
C ARG A 273 35.17 -24.22 -21.15
N ASN A 274 34.76 -25.48 -20.97
CA ASN A 274 35.69 -26.57 -20.67
C ASN A 274 36.71 -26.77 -21.81
N ASP A 275 36.27 -26.71 -23.07
CA ASP A 275 37.15 -26.78 -24.25
C ASP A 275 38.15 -25.60 -24.25
N ILE A 276 37.70 -24.38 -23.91
CA ILE A 276 38.57 -23.20 -23.76
C ILE A 276 39.58 -23.38 -22.62
N GLU A 277 39.21 -23.97 -21.48
CA GLU A 277 40.16 -24.27 -20.39
C GLU A 277 41.21 -25.31 -20.81
N VAL A 278 40.80 -26.35 -21.53
CA VAL A 278 41.72 -27.37 -22.07
C VAL A 278 42.69 -26.73 -23.07
N LEU A 279 42.20 -25.90 -23.99
CA LEU A 279 43.05 -25.15 -24.93
C LEU A 279 43.99 -24.17 -24.20
N HIS A 280 43.56 -23.53 -23.11
CA HIS A 280 44.45 -22.68 -22.30
C HIS A 280 45.56 -23.48 -21.62
N ARG A 281 45.29 -24.67 -21.08
CA ARG A 281 46.34 -25.54 -20.53
C ARG A 281 47.34 -25.97 -21.60
N GLN A 282 46.84 -26.41 -22.77
CA GLN A 282 47.68 -26.77 -23.91
C GLN A 282 48.54 -25.59 -24.39
N LEU A 283 47.98 -24.37 -24.42
CA LEU A 283 48.73 -23.16 -24.77
C LEU A 283 49.81 -22.85 -23.73
N GLU A 284 49.53 -23.02 -22.44
CA GLU A 284 50.50 -22.74 -21.37
C GLU A 284 51.61 -23.79 -21.31
N GLU A 285 51.31 -25.07 -21.58
CA GLU A 285 52.32 -26.13 -21.81
C GLU A 285 53.22 -25.78 -23.00
N VAL A 286 52.64 -25.36 -24.14
CA VAL A 286 53.40 -24.93 -25.32
C VAL A 286 54.27 -23.70 -25.02
N ARG A 287 53.77 -22.73 -24.26
CA ARG A 287 54.54 -21.55 -23.80
C ARG A 287 55.66 -21.93 -22.83
N GLN A 288 55.45 -22.91 -21.96
CA GLN A 288 56.52 -23.43 -21.12
C GLN A 288 57.64 -24.05 -21.97
N VAL A 289 57.29 -24.91 -22.93
CA VAL A 289 58.27 -25.48 -23.88
C VAL A 289 58.94 -24.41 -24.73
N GLU A 290 58.22 -23.35 -25.12
CA GLU A 290 58.78 -22.21 -25.85
C GLU A 290 59.78 -21.41 -25.00
N THR A 291 59.45 -21.13 -23.73
CA THR A 291 60.32 -20.39 -22.81
C THR A 291 61.55 -21.21 -22.41
N GLU A 292 61.41 -22.51 -22.17
CA GLU A 292 62.55 -23.44 -22.00
C GLU A 292 63.49 -23.41 -23.21
N LYS A 293 62.95 -23.49 -24.44
CA LYS A 293 63.74 -23.37 -25.68
C LYS A 293 64.37 -21.99 -25.84
N ARG A 294 63.68 -20.92 -25.45
CA ARG A 294 64.18 -19.53 -25.51
C ARG A 294 65.33 -19.31 -24.53
N VAL A 295 65.25 -19.84 -23.32
CA VAL A 295 66.33 -19.82 -22.32
C VAL A 295 67.51 -20.68 -22.80
N ALA A 296 67.26 -21.85 -23.40
CA ALA A 296 68.31 -22.67 -24.00
C ALA A 296 69.01 -21.94 -25.16
N LEU A 297 68.26 -21.23 -26.01
CA LEU A 297 68.79 -20.37 -27.08
C LEU A 297 69.65 -19.23 -26.51
N GLN A 298 69.16 -18.46 -25.53
CA GLN A 298 69.96 -17.43 -24.86
C GLN A 298 71.23 -18.01 -24.20
N GLY A 299 71.15 -19.22 -23.62
CA GLY A 299 72.31 -19.93 -23.08
C GLY A 299 73.30 -20.42 -24.15
N ILE A 300 72.86 -20.65 -25.39
CA ILE A 300 73.73 -20.94 -26.55
C ILE A 300 74.32 -19.63 -27.09
N GLU A 301 73.53 -18.56 -27.23
CA GLU A 301 73.98 -17.25 -27.69
C GLU A 301 74.99 -16.62 -26.72
N GLY A 302 74.76 -16.70 -25.41
CA GLY A 302 75.71 -16.28 -24.38
C GLY A 302 77.03 -17.06 -24.44
N ARG A 303 76.96 -18.39 -24.62
CA ARG A 303 78.16 -19.21 -24.88
C ARG A 303 78.85 -18.84 -26.20
N ARG A 304 78.10 -18.49 -27.25
CA ARG A 304 78.67 -18.06 -28.54
C ARG A 304 79.31 -16.68 -28.43
N ALA A 305 78.74 -15.77 -27.66
CA ALA A 305 79.33 -14.47 -27.34
C ALA A 305 80.60 -14.62 -26.51
N GLN A 306 80.60 -15.49 -25.49
CA GLN A 306 81.79 -15.81 -24.70
C GLN A 306 82.90 -16.48 -25.53
N MET A 307 82.55 -17.42 -26.42
CA MET A 307 83.51 -18.03 -27.36
C MET A 307 84.06 -17.01 -28.35
N LYS A 308 83.22 -16.06 -28.81
CA LYS A 308 83.69 -14.96 -29.67
C LYS A 308 84.61 -14.00 -28.91
N ASP A 309 84.27 -13.63 -27.68
CA ASP A 309 85.14 -12.79 -26.84
C ASP A 309 86.47 -13.51 -26.53
N GLN A 310 86.46 -14.83 -26.30
CA GLN A 310 87.70 -15.62 -26.20
C GLN A 310 88.50 -15.65 -27.51
N GLN A 311 87.84 -15.69 -28.67
CA GLN A 311 88.48 -15.61 -29.98
C GLN A 311 89.07 -14.21 -30.23
N ASP A 312 88.33 -13.15 -29.91
CA ASP A 312 88.74 -11.76 -30.08
C ASP A 312 89.89 -11.43 -29.10
N GLN A 313 89.82 -11.86 -27.83
CA GLN A 313 90.94 -11.82 -26.88
C GLN A 313 92.13 -12.69 -27.32
N GLY A 314 91.90 -13.78 -28.05
CA GLY A 314 92.94 -14.62 -28.66
C GLY A 314 93.63 -13.91 -29.82
N HIS A 315 92.86 -13.19 -30.64
CA HIS A 315 93.38 -12.30 -31.68
C HIS A 315 94.21 -11.16 -31.09
N ILE A 316 93.68 -10.43 -30.10
CA ILE A 316 94.40 -9.35 -29.42
C ILE A 316 95.70 -9.88 -28.78
N ARG A 317 95.66 -11.05 -28.12
CA ARG A 317 96.87 -11.68 -27.57
C ARG A 317 97.87 -12.10 -28.64
N ASN A 318 97.42 -12.53 -29.82
CA ASN A 318 98.32 -12.82 -30.94
C ASN A 318 98.88 -11.54 -31.58
N GLU A 319 98.09 -10.47 -31.71
CA GLU A 319 98.56 -9.17 -32.21
C GLU A 319 99.58 -8.53 -31.25
N ASP A 320 99.33 -8.54 -29.94
CA ASP A 320 100.33 -8.07 -28.96
C ASP A 320 101.60 -8.94 -28.98
N ARG A 321 101.46 -10.26 -29.20
CA ARG A 321 102.61 -11.16 -29.35
C ARG A 321 103.36 -10.93 -30.67
N GLN A 322 102.66 -10.54 -31.73
CA GLN A 322 103.23 -10.11 -33.01
C GLN A 322 103.99 -8.79 -32.85
N ARG A 323 103.41 -7.80 -32.16
CA ARG A 323 104.08 -6.52 -31.82
C ARG A 323 105.31 -6.74 -30.93
N GLN A 324 105.23 -7.62 -29.93
CA GLN A 324 106.37 -8.00 -29.10
C GLN A 324 107.48 -8.69 -29.91
N LEU A 325 107.12 -9.48 -30.93
CA LEU A 325 108.10 -10.06 -31.87
C LEU A 325 108.71 -8.98 -32.78
N GLU A 326 107.93 -8.01 -33.25
CA GLU A 326 108.43 -6.88 -34.05
C GLU A 326 109.35 -5.95 -33.22
N GLU A 327 108.99 -5.64 -31.97
CA GLU A 327 109.88 -4.96 -31.02
C GLU A 327 111.15 -5.77 -30.74
N LEU A 328 111.05 -7.09 -30.56
CA LEU A 328 112.23 -7.95 -30.38
C LEU A 328 113.14 -7.98 -31.62
N VAL A 329 112.59 -7.91 -32.83
CA VAL A 329 113.37 -7.79 -34.07
C VAL A 329 114.09 -6.44 -34.12
N ILE A 330 113.40 -5.33 -33.81
CA ILE A 330 114.02 -3.99 -33.75
C ILE A 330 115.12 -3.95 -32.68
N VAL A 331 114.90 -4.56 -31.52
CA VAL A 331 115.91 -4.66 -30.44
C VAL A 331 117.08 -5.56 -30.87
N GLU A 332 116.85 -6.69 -31.54
CA GLU A 332 117.94 -7.52 -32.07
C GLU A 332 118.76 -6.77 -33.15
N GLU A 333 118.10 -5.94 -33.97
CA GLU A 333 118.75 -5.16 -35.02
C GLU A 333 119.60 -4.00 -34.44
N ASP A 334 119.12 -3.30 -33.40
CA ASP A 334 119.94 -2.36 -32.61
C ASP A 334 121.09 -3.08 -31.90
N TYR A 335 120.87 -4.24 -31.30
CA TYR A 335 121.95 -5.06 -30.73
C TYR A 335 122.97 -5.52 -31.79
N ARG A 336 122.56 -5.80 -33.03
CA ARG A 336 123.47 -6.11 -34.15
C ARG A 336 124.26 -4.87 -34.60
N GLN A 337 123.63 -3.69 -34.69
CA GLN A 337 124.33 -2.43 -34.97
C GLN A 337 125.36 -2.12 -33.88
N ARG A 338 124.97 -2.11 -32.59
CA ARG A 338 125.88 -1.90 -31.46
C ARG A 338 127.02 -2.93 -31.43
N ARG A 339 126.76 -4.19 -31.78
CA ARG A 339 127.78 -5.26 -31.85
C ARG A 339 128.72 -5.10 -33.06
N THR A 340 128.27 -4.53 -34.17
CA THR A 340 129.14 -4.21 -35.32
C THR A 340 129.97 -2.95 -35.05
N GLU A 341 129.40 -1.91 -34.43
CA GLU A 341 130.16 -0.75 -33.94
C GLU A 341 131.21 -1.12 -32.90
N ALA A 342 130.85 -1.92 -31.88
CA ALA A 342 131.80 -2.40 -30.88
C ALA A 342 132.92 -3.23 -31.51
N ARG A 343 132.62 -4.03 -32.55
CA ARG A 343 133.64 -4.74 -33.34
C ARG A 343 134.50 -3.81 -34.19
N SER A 344 133.96 -2.68 -34.67
CA SER A 344 134.74 -1.64 -35.36
C SER A 344 135.73 -0.99 -34.39
N ARG A 345 135.24 -0.49 -33.25
CA ARG A 345 136.07 0.15 -32.22
C ARG A 345 137.14 -0.80 -31.66
N ILE A 346 136.83 -2.09 -31.50
CA ILE A 346 137.82 -3.10 -31.10
C ILE A 346 138.86 -3.37 -32.21
N ARG A 347 138.49 -3.34 -33.50
CA ARG A 347 139.47 -3.46 -34.60
C ARG A 347 140.38 -2.23 -34.65
N GLU A 348 139.82 -1.03 -34.55
CA GLU A 348 140.54 0.25 -34.50
C GLU A 348 141.54 0.25 -33.35
N ALA A 349 141.10 -0.09 -32.13
CA ALA A 349 141.97 -0.21 -30.96
C ALA A 349 143.04 -1.31 -31.13
N ILE A 350 142.77 -2.42 -31.83
CA ILE A 350 143.78 -3.45 -32.14
C ILE A 350 144.79 -2.96 -33.18
N THR A 351 144.39 -2.14 -34.16
CA THR A 351 145.31 -1.50 -35.11
C THR A 351 146.17 -0.43 -34.44
N GLU A 352 145.59 0.41 -33.58
CA GLU A 352 146.34 1.39 -32.78
C GLU A 352 147.32 0.68 -31.82
N LEU A 353 146.90 -0.38 -31.13
CA LEU A 353 147.79 -1.16 -30.26
C LEU A 353 148.92 -1.86 -31.03
N ARG A 354 148.68 -2.25 -32.30
CA ARG A 354 149.74 -2.77 -33.20
C ARG A 354 150.70 -1.68 -33.63
N GLN A 355 150.19 -0.51 -34.03
CA GLN A 355 151.02 0.64 -34.39
C GLN A 355 151.86 1.13 -33.21
N LEU A 356 151.28 1.25 -32.01
CA LEU A 356 152.03 1.55 -30.80
C LEU A 356 153.08 0.49 -30.48
N ARG A 357 152.76 -0.81 -30.60
CA ARG A 357 153.76 -1.88 -30.38
C ARG A 357 154.90 -1.86 -31.41
N GLN A 358 154.61 -1.48 -32.66
CA GLN A 358 155.62 -1.35 -33.70
C GLN A 358 156.51 -0.13 -33.44
N LEU A 359 155.95 1.03 -33.10
CA LEU A 359 156.71 2.19 -32.62
C LEU A 359 157.58 1.84 -31.41
N LEU A 360 157.05 1.09 -30.44
CA LEU A 360 157.80 0.72 -29.22
C LEU A 360 158.91 -0.31 -29.50
N ALA A 361 158.80 -1.09 -30.58
CA ALA A 361 159.87 -1.96 -31.05
C ALA A 361 160.96 -1.17 -31.78
N GLU A 362 160.58 -0.24 -32.66
CA GLU A 362 161.48 0.68 -33.36
C GLU A 362 162.24 1.57 -32.35
N LEU A 363 161.55 2.17 -31.38
CA LEU A 363 162.16 2.99 -30.33
C LEU A 363 163.13 2.19 -29.45
N LYS A 364 162.83 0.91 -29.15
CA LYS A 364 163.76 0.02 -28.43
C LYS A 364 164.98 -0.37 -29.27
N GLN A 365 164.81 -0.55 -30.58
CA GLN A 365 165.90 -0.92 -31.48
C GLN A 365 166.86 0.26 -31.71
N ASP A 366 166.33 1.49 -31.84
CA ASP A 366 167.16 2.69 -31.93
C ASP A 366 167.80 3.08 -30.60
N HIS A 367 167.14 2.85 -29.46
CA HIS A 367 167.78 3.04 -28.15
C HIS A 367 168.93 2.04 -27.92
N ALA A 368 168.77 0.78 -28.33
CA ALA A 368 169.85 -0.21 -28.29
C ALA A 368 171.02 0.14 -29.21
N ARG A 369 170.76 0.71 -30.40
CA ARG A 369 171.78 1.24 -31.31
C ARG A 369 172.50 2.47 -30.75
N GLN A 370 171.79 3.37 -30.07
CA GLN A 370 172.43 4.50 -29.41
C GLN A 370 173.31 4.03 -28.26
N LEU A 371 172.87 3.04 -27.46
CA LEU A 371 173.64 2.51 -26.34
C LEU A 371 174.95 1.85 -26.81
N SER A 372 174.92 0.97 -27.83
CA SER A 372 176.15 0.34 -28.34
C SER A 372 177.13 1.36 -28.94
N LYS A 373 176.60 2.39 -29.62
CA LYS A 373 177.41 3.47 -30.20
C LYS A 373 178.01 4.40 -29.13
N GLN A 374 177.38 4.48 -27.96
CA GLN A 374 177.89 5.20 -26.80
C GLN A 374 178.96 4.39 -26.06
N GLU A 375 178.79 3.06 -25.94
CA GLU A 375 179.83 2.15 -25.41
C GLU A 375 181.08 2.11 -26.30
N GLU A 376 180.95 2.18 -27.62
CA GLU A 376 182.07 2.35 -28.56
C GLU A 376 182.78 3.71 -28.38
N LEU A 377 182.04 4.80 -28.16
CA LEU A 377 182.60 6.12 -27.86
C LEU A 377 183.32 6.15 -26.50
N ASP A 378 182.77 5.52 -25.46
CA ASP A 378 183.40 5.42 -24.14
C ASP A 378 184.60 4.45 -24.11
N SER A 379 184.79 3.62 -25.13
CA SER A 379 186.04 2.86 -25.35
C SER A 379 187.11 3.71 -26.06
N THR A 380 186.75 4.39 -27.15
CA THR A 380 187.69 5.27 -27.88
C THR A 380 188.15 6.49 -27.07
N ILE A 381 187.31 7.03 -26.19
CA ILE A 381 187.70 8.10 -25.24
C ILE A 381 188.67 7.57 -24.17
N ARG A 382 188.62 6.28 -23.81
CA ARG A 382 189.61 5.66 -22.92
C ARG A 382 190.95 5.45 -23.63
N ASP A 383 190.94 4.91 -24.85
CA ASP A 383 192.17 4.73 -25.63
C ASP A 383 192.86 6.06 -25.96
N LEU A 384 192.10 7.12 -26.24
CA LEU A 384 192.65 8.48 -26.43
C LEU A 384 193.25 9.07 -25.14
N LYS A 385 192.69 8.75 -23.96
CA LYS A 385 193.28 9.15 -22.68
C LYS A 385 194.61 8.44 -22.42
N ASP A 386 194.72 7.16 -22.75
CA ASP A 386 195.98 6.41 -22.59
C ASP A 386 197.04 6.84 -23.61
N GLN A 387 196.66 7.27 -24.83
CA GLN A 387 197.59 7.89 -25.78
C GLN A 387 198.10 9.26 -25.31
N ASP A 388 197.24 10.12 -24.75
CA ASP A 388 197.65 11.46 -24.28
C ASP A 388 198.57 11.37 -23.04
N LEU A 389 198.31 10.42 -22.14
CA LEU A 389 199.23 10.07 -21.04
C LEU A 389 200.61 9.57 -21.52
N GLY A 390 200.69 8.96 -22.71
CA GLY A 390 201.96 8.64 -23.37
C GLY A 390 202.72 9.88 -23.85
N LEU A 391 202.03 10.86 -24.42
CA LEU A 391 202.64 12.10 -24.92
C LEU A 391 203.16 13.00 -23.78
N VAL A 392 202.50 12.99 -22.61
CA VAL A 392 202.98 13.62 -21.37
C VAL A 392 204.36 13.05 -20.95
N PHE A 393 204.63 11.77 -21.23
CA PHE A 393 205.92 11.14 -20.94
C PHE A 393 207.02 11.47 -21.95
N GLU A 394 206.73 11.56 -23.26
CA GLU A 394 207.75 11.98 -24.24
C GLU A 394 208.09 13.48 -24.15
N GLN A 395 207.12 14.35 -23.87
CA GLN A 395 207.39 15.79 -23.73
C GLN A 395 208.31 16.08 -22.54
N SER A 396 208.15 15.34 -21.44
CA SER A 396 209.04 15.37 -20.26
C SER A 396 210.47 14.88 -20.56
N ARG A 397 210.62 14.01 -21.56
CA ARG A 397 211.91 13.43 -21.98
C ARG A 397 212.65 14.31 -22.99
N LEU A 398 211.95 15.01 -23.88
CA LEU A 398 212.59 15.83 -24.92
C LEU A 398 212.99 17.24 -24.45
N ARG A 399 212.23 17.93 -23.58
CA ARG A 399 212.58 19.32 -23.22
C ARG A 399 213.59 19.47 -22.07
N ASN A 400 213.81 18.42 -21.27
CA ASN A 400 215.02 18.31 -20.45
C ASN A 400 216.30 18.26 -21.31
N SER A 401 216.20 17.95 -22.62
CA SER A 401 217.33 18.05 -23.55
C SER A 401 217.57 19.48 -24.08
N MET A 402 216.57 20.38 -24.03
CA MET A 402 216.76 21.80 -24.39
C MET A 402 217.46 22.59 -23.28
N ALA A 403 217.37 22.15 -22.03
CA ALA A 403 218.14 22.69 -20.91
C ALA A 403 219.67 22.52 -21.07
N SER A 404 220.13 21.83 -22.14
CA SER A 404 221.54 21.47 -22.36
C SER A 404 222.20 22.15 -23.58
N HIS A 405 221.51 22.98 -24.37
CA HIS A 405 222.11 23.58 -25.59
C HIS A 405 221.98 25.11 -25.75
N GLU A 406 221.01 25.80 -25.14
CA GLU A 406 221.01 27.29 -25.14
C GLU A 406 221.93 27.92 -24.08
N GLY A 407 222.55 27.11 -23.21
CA GLY A 407 223.76 27.52 -22.49
C GLY A 407 224.99 27.69 -23.40
N ASP A 408 224.98 27.12 -24.62
CA ASP A 408 226.13 27.03 -25.52
C ASP A 408 226.02 27.87 -26.81
N LEU A 409 224.88 28.56 -27.03
CA LEU A 409 224.71 29.61 -28.04
C LEU A 409 224.48 30.95 -27.33
N ARG A 410 225.50 31.42 -26.60
CA ARG A 410 226.47 32.43 -27.10
C ARG A 410 225.75 33.71 -27.55
N GLY A 411 226.04 34.85 -26.94
CA GLY A 411 227.43 35.29 -26.75
C GLY A 411 228.17 35.57 -28.07
N GLN A 412 227.46 35.56 -29.21
CA GLN A 412 228.03 35.87 -30.54
C GLN A 412 227.33 37.03 -31.26
N ASP A 413 226.01 37.24 -31.14
CA ASP A 413 225.32 38.38 -31.79
C ASP A 413 225.06 39.58 -30.85
N ALA A 414 226.05 39.88 -30.02
CA ALA A 414 226.35 41.26 -29.61
C ALA A 414 227.11 42.04 -30.72
N ILE A 415 227.12 41.54 -31.97
CA ILE A 415 228.09 41.89 -33.03
C ILE A 415 227.43 42.12 -34.42
N ARG A 416 226.12 41.91 -34.60
CA ARG A 416 225.33 42.32 -35.79
C ARG A 416 224.07 43.10 -35.38
N GLU A 417 224.09 44.40 -35.15
CA GLU A 417 224.98 45.46 -35.65
C GLU A 417 224.83 45.81 -37.15
N ARG A 418 224.48 47.08 -37.37
CA ARG A 418 225.06 48.01 -38.35
C ARG A 418 224.69 48.03 -39.84
N ARG A 419 224.08 47.01 -40.48
CA ARG A 419 224.34 46.88 -41.95
C ARG A 419 223.30 47.22 -43.03
N THR A 420 222.02 46.84 -42.97
CA THR A 420 221.18 46.85 -44.20
C THR A 420 219.74 47.28 -43.92
N SER A 421 219.32 48.55 -44.01
CA SER A 421 219.91 49.77 -44.61
C SER A 421 219.91 49.87 -46.15
N GLU A 422 219.57 48.82 -46.88
CA GLU A 422 219.68 48.81 -48.34
C GLU A 422 218.29 48.68 -48.98
N ASP A 423 217.97 47.59 -49.67
CA ASP A 423 217.02 47.72 -50.80
C ASP A 423 215.56 47.44 -50.39
N LEU A 424 214.62 48.39 -50.31
CA LEU A 424 214.32 49.50 -51.25
C LEU A 424 214.00 48.96 -52.66
N GLU A 425 213.80 49.89 -53.58
CA GLU A 425 214.14 49.72 -54.98
C GLU A 425 213.26 48.79 -55.84
N ASN A 426 213.05 47.52 -55.51
CA ASN A 426 212.38 46.45 -56.31
C ASN A 426 210.93 46.74 -56.80
N ARG A 427 210.42 47.92 -56.44
CA ARG A 427 209.30 48.71 -56.97
C ARG A 427 208.88 48.40 -58.42
N LYS A 428 207.56 48.35 -58.64
CA LYS A 428 206.88 48.18 -59.95
C LYS A 428 207.24 46.85 -60.61
N GLN A 429 206.83 46.76 -61.88
CA GLN A 429 207.41 45.90 -62.91
C GLN A 429 207.08 44.41 -62.76
N GLN A 430 206.91 43.66 -63.85
CA GLN A 430 206.67 44.07 -65.24
C GLN A 430 205.35 43.37 -65.64
N SER A 431 204.25 44.09 -65.92
CA SER A 431 204.02 45.04 -67.01
C SER A 431 204.03 44.43 -68.41
N GLU A 432 203.86 43.10 -68.52
CA GLU A 432 203.85 42.36 -69.78
C GLU A 432 202.80 41.21 -69.67
N VAL A 433 201.75 41.06 -70.49
CA VAL A 433 201.15 41.90 -71.56
C VAL A 433 202.03 42.05 -72.81
N GLU A 434 201.64 41.77 -74.06
CA GLU A 434 200.38 41.35 -74.71
C GLU A 434 199.03 41.92 -74.23
#